data_AF-A0AAF1A0C7-F1
#
_entry.id   AF-A0AAF1A0C7-F1
#
_cell.length_a   1.000
_cell.length_b   1.000
_cell.length_c   1.000
_cell.angle_alpha   90.00
_cell.angle_beta   90.00
_cell.angle_gamma   90.00
#
_symmetry.space_group_name_H-M   'P 1'
#
loop_
_entity.id
_entity.type
_entity.pdbx_description
1 polymer ?
#
loop_
_entity_poly.entity_id
_entity_poly.type
_entity_poly.pdbx_seq_one_letter_code
_entity_poly.pdbx_strand_id
1 'polypeptide(L)'
;MSQSSVNIEEVDENSGCGYFRCIDPSLENADESSLMNRFIDGHNPIDRLKRKLKDLEEERNSLKFQLNENEEKMMVLNKKLKEVKLQRD
;
A
#
# COMPACT_ATOMS: atom_id res chain seq x y z
N MET A 1 22.91 17.89 -54.86
CA MET A 1 22.03 17.02 -54.05
C MET A 1 22.87 15.85 -53.59
N SER A 2 23.45 15.93 -52.40
CA SER A 2 24.33 14.87 -51.88
C SER A 2 23.46 13.84 -51.17
N GLN A 3 23.42 12.61 -51.70
CA GLN A 3 22.83 11.47 -51.00
C GLN A 3 23.89 10.93 -50.03
N SER A 4 23.63 11.07 -48.73
CA SER A 4 24.40 10.41 -47.68
C SER A 4 23.82 9.02 -47.44
N SER A 5 24.55 7.99 -47.84
CA SER A 5 24.24 6.59 -47.54
C SER A 5 24.34 6.36 -46.03
N VAL A 6 23.25 5.95 -45.39
CA VAL A 6 23.26 5.49 -43.99
C VAL A 6 23.65 4.02 -43.99
N ASN A 7 24.86 3.72 -43.50
CA ASN A 7 25.29 2.36 -43.25
C ASN A 7 24.53 1.85 -42.02
N ILE A 8 23.73 0.81 -42.19
CA ILE A 8 23.12 0.08 -41.08
C ILE A 8 24.15 -0.98 -40.68
N GLU A 9 24.91 -0.71 -39.62
CA GLU A 9 25.69 -1.73 -38.93
C GLU A 9 24.73 -2.57 -38.07
N GLU A 10 24.82 -3.89 -38.23
CA GLU A 10 24.09 -4.89 -37.44
C GLU A 10 24.44 -4.73 -35.95
N VAL A 11 23.44 -4.52 -35.10
CA VAL A 11 23.61 -4.42 -33.65
C VAL A 11 23.43 -5.81 -33.02
N ASP A 12 24.52 -6.29 -32.44
CA ASP A 12 24.68 -7.51 -31.65
C ASP A 12 23.63 -7.64 -30.52
N GLU A 13 22.98 -8.80 -30.40
CA GLU A 13 21.79 -9.09 -29.57
C GLU A 13 22.02 -9.14 -28.04
N ASN A 14 23.01 -8.45 -27.46
CA ASN A 14 23.27 -8.56 -26.01
C ASN A 14 23.55 -7.25 -25.26
N SER A 15 23.08 -6.11 -25.76
CA SER A 15 23.28 -4.82 -25.08
C SER A 15 22.02 -4.33 -24.36
N GLY A 16 22.02 -4.50 -23.03
CA GLY A 16 21.38 -3.66 -22.01
C GLY A 16 20.03 -2.99 -22.31
N CYS A 17 18.99 -3.40 -21.57
CA CYS A 17 17.73 -2.67 -21.50
C CYS A 17 17.99 -1.22 -21.02
N GLY A 18 17.91 -0.26 -21.94
CA GLY A 18 18.03 1.16 -21.66
C GLY A 18 16.76 1.76 -21.03
N TYR A 19 16.85 3.05 -20.68
CA TYR A 19 15.83 3.86 -19.98
C TYR A 19 14.44 3.97 -20.66
N PHE A 20 14.24 3.32 -21.79
CA PHE A 20 12.93 3.18 -22.43
C PHE A 20 12.45 1.74 -22.26
N ARG A 21 11.81 1.50 -21.11
CA ARG A 21 10.77 0.49 -20.86
C ARG A 21 11.06 -0.88 -21.49
N CYS A 22 11.59 -1.81 -20.71
CA CYS A 22 11.45 -3.23 -21.03
C CYS A 22 9.93 -3.51 -21.10
N ILE A 23 9.40 -3.72 -22.31
CA ILE A 23 8.03 -4.14 -22.50
C ILE A 23 7.99 -5.61 -22.11
N ASP A 24 7.23 -5.94 -21.06
CA ASP A 24 6.90 -7.33 -20.79
C ASP A 24 6.19 -7.89 -22.03
N PRO A 25 6.65 -8.98 -22.66
CA PRO A 25 6.05 -9.53 -23.88
C PRO A 25 4.58 -9.93 -23.70
N SER A 26 4.12 -10.08 -22.46
CA SER A 26 2.71 -10.29 -22.10
C SER A 26 1.82 -9.05 -22.28
N LEU A 27 2.41 -7.87 -22.48
CA LEU A 27 1.71 -6.58 -22.62
C LEU A 27 1.46 -6.20 -24.09
N GLU A 28 2.09 -6.86 -25.06
CA GLU A 28 2.00 -6.53 -26.49
C GLU A 28 0.60 -6.77 -27.07
N ASN A 29 -0.25 -7.53 -26.36
CA ASN A 29 -1.63 -7.83 -26.75
C ASN A 29 -2.69 -7.25 -25.81
N ALA A 30 -2.29 -6.44 -24.82
CA ALA A 30 -3.23 -5.78 -23.93
C ALA A 30 -3.78 -4.53 -24.65
N ASP A 31 -5.02 -4.61 -25.12
CA ASP A 31 -5.76 -3.48 -25.69
C ASP A 31 -5.52 -2.22 -24.82
N GLU A 32 -4.85 -1.20 -25.37
CA GLU A 32 -4.56 0.04 -24.65
C GLU A 32 -5.84 0.67 -24.08
N SER A 33 -6.96 0.47 -24.78
CA SER A 33 -8.32 0.81 -24.35
C SER A 33 -8.75 0.09 -23.06
N SER A 34 -8.45 -1.21 -22.93
CA SER A 34 -8.73 -2.01 -21.73
C SER A 34 -7.93 -1.52 -20.52
N LEU A 35 -6.66 -1.17 -20.73
CA LEU A 35 -5.82 -0.58 -19.70
C LEU A 35 -6.35 0.80 -19.29
N MET A 36 -6.69 1.65 -20.25
CA MET A 36 -7.22 2.99 -20.00
C MET A 36 -8.58 2.97 -19.29
N ASN A 37 -9.49 2.07 -19.68
CA ASN A 37 -10.80 1.93 -19.02
C ASN A 37 -10.65 1.45 -17.56
N ARG A 38 -9.65 0.62 -17.25
CA ARG A 38 -9.35 0.24 -15.86
C ARG A 38 -8.86 1.42 -15.00
N PHE A 39 -8.28 2.43 -15.62
CA PHE A 39 -7.87 3.68 -14.96
C PHE A 39 -9.02 4.70 -14.85
N ILE A 40 -9.97 4.69 -15.79
CA ILE A 40 -11.07 5.65 -15.86
C ILE A 40 -12.27 5.24 -14.99
N ASP A 41 -12.65 3.95 -14.99
CA ASP A 41 -13.91 3.49 -14.35
C ASP A 41 -13.84 3.33 -12.82
N GLY A 42 -12.67 3.48 -12.22
CA GLY A 42 -12.48 3.18 -10.80
C GLY A 42 -11.73 4.30 -10.11
N HIS A 43 -12.46 5.18 -9.42
CA HIS A 43 -12.02 6.01 -8.31
C HIS A 43 -10.58 5.69 -7.91
N ASN A 44 -9.62 6.56 -8.30
CA ASN A 44 -8.18 6.36 -8.20
C ASN A 44 -7.82 5.42 -7.03
N PRO A 45 -7.29 4.21 -7.29
CA PRO A 45 -7.07 3.20 -6.26
C PRO A 45 -6.26 3.75 -5.07
N ILE A 46 -5.41 4.74 -5.33
CA ILE A 46 -4.65 5.49 -4.33
C ILE A 46 -5.58 6.23 -3.37
N ASP A 47 -6.62 6.90 -3.85
CA ASP A 47 -7.54 7.67 -2.99
C ASP A 47 -8.43 6.75 -2.15
N ARG A 48 -8.79 5.57 -2.68
CA ARG A 48 -9.45 4.52 -1.91
C ARG A 48 -8.56 4.02 -0.77
N LEU A 49 -7.28 3.77 -1.05
CA LEU A 49 -6.31 3.36 -0.04
C LEU A 49 -6.07 4.44 1.01
N LYS A 50 -5.96 5.72 0.59
CA LYS A 50 -5.84 6.85 1.51
C LYS A 50 -7.01 6.97 2.48
N ARG A 51 -8.26 6.74 2.01
CA ARG A 51 -9.44 6.73 2.89
C ARG A 51 -9.35 5.62 3.93
N LYS A 52 -9.08 4.39 3.49
CA LYS A 52 -8.91 3.24 4.38
C LYS A 52 -7.80 3.45 5.42
N LEU A 53 -6.69 4.08 5.04
CA LEU A 53 -5.62 4.40 5.99
C LEU A 53 -6.07 5.36 7.08
N LYS A 54 -6.88 6.37 6.75
CA LYS A 54 -7.46 7.27 7.75
C LYS A 54 -8.42 6.54 8.67
N ASP A 55 -9.34 5.76 8.10
CA ASP A 55 -10.32 5.00 8.88
C ASP A 55 -9.63 4.06 9.88
N LEU A 56 -8.60 3.32 9.41
CA LEU A 56 -7.80 2.43 10.28
C LEU A 56 -7.01 3.19 11.34
N GLU A 57 -6.51 4.39 11.03
CA GLU A 57 -5.80 5.22 12.00
C GLU A 57 -6.72 5.69 13.13
N GLU A 58 -7.95 6.10 12.78
CA GLU A 58 -8.99 6.48 13.74
C GLU A 58 -9.42 5.28 14.61
N GLU A 59 -9.67 4.12 14.01
CA GLU A 59 -9.99 2.89 14.73
C GLU A 59 -8.86 2.50 15.71
N ARG A 60 -7.61 2.55 15.25
CA ARG A 60 -6.44 2.28 16.09
C ARG A 60 -6.37 3.23 17.28
N ASN A 61 -6.62 4.52 17.06
CA ASN A 61 -6.60 5.52 18.14
C ASN A 61 -7.74 5.26 19.15
N SER A 62 -8.93 4.92 18.67
CA SER A 62 -10.07 4.56 19.51
C SER A 62 -9.78 3.32 20.37
N LEU A 63 -9.26 2.25 19.76
CA LEU A 63 -8.88 1.02 20.47
C LEU A 63 -7.80 1.28 21.52
N LYS A 64 -6.81 2.14 21.22
CA LYS A 64 -5.78 2.52 22.19
C LYS A 64 -6.37 3.24 23.41
N PHE A 65 -7.35 4.12 23.20
CA PHE A 65 -8.04 4.79 24.31
C PHE A 65 -8.81 3.78 25.18
N GLN A 66 -9.57 2.88 24.55
CA GLN A 66 -10.32 1.84 25.27
C GLN A 66 -9.41 0.90 26.06
N LEU A 67 -8.25 0.54 25.50
CA LEU A 67 -7.27 -0.29 26.18
C LEU A 67 -6.75 0.38 27.46
N ASN A 68 -6.36 1.65 27.39
CA ASN A 68 -5.90 2.41 28.55
C ASN A 68 -6.98 2.51 29.63
N GLU A 69 -8.23 2.83 29.25
CA GLU A 69 -9.34 2.90 30.19
C GLU A 69 -9.58 1.55 30.90
N ASN A 70 -9.45 0.45 30.16
CA ASN A 70 -9.60 -0.89 30.72
C ASN A 70 -8.43 -1.28 31.64
N GLU A 71 -7.21 -0.87 31.31
CA GLU A 71 -6.03 -1.08 32.16
C GLU A 71 -6.18 -0.35 33.51
N GLU A 72 -6.67 0.90 33.49
CA GLU A 72 -6.99 1.65 34.71
C GLU A 72 -8.06 0.95 35.55
N LYS A 73 -9.15 0.50 34.92
CA LYS A 73 -10.22 -0.27 35.60
C LYS A 73 -9.65 -1.54 36.23
N MET A 74 -8.78 -2.26 35.53
CA MET A 74 -8.13 -3.47 36.05
C MET A 74 -7.26 -3.17 37.27
N MET A 75 -6.47 -2.08 37.24
CA MET A 75 -5.66 -1.67 38.38
C MET A 75 -6.52 -1.36 39.60
N VAL A 76 -7.62 -0.63 39.44
CA VAL A 76 -8.56 -0.31 40.52
C VAL A 76 -9.18 -1.58 41.11
N LEU A 77 -9.65 -2.50 40.26
CA LEU A 77 -10.23 -3.77 40.70
C LEU A 77 -9.21 -4.62 41.44
N ASN A 78 -7.98 -4.73 40.95
CA ASN A 78 -6.91 -5.46 41.62
C ASN A 78 -6.57 -4.85 42.98
N LYS A 79 -6.56 -3.52 43.10
CA LYS A 79 -6.38 -2.85 44.39
C LYS A 79 -7.49 -3.22 45.38
N LYS A 80 -8.75 -3.09 44.96
CA LYS A 80 -9.92 -3.48 45.78
C LYS A 80 -9.88 -4.95 46.18
N LEU A 81 -9.49 -5.84 45.26
CA LEU A 81 -9.38 -7.27 45.53
C LEU A 81 -8.34 -7.58 46.61
N LYS A 82 -7.19 -6.88 46.59
CA LYS A 82 -6.17 -7.01 47.65
C LYS A 82 -6.70 -6.55 49.00
N GLU A 83 -7.41 -5.43 49.05
CA GLU A 83 -8.02 -4.90 50.26
C GLU A 83 -9.06 -5.86 50.86
N VAL A 84 -9.96 -6.42 50.03
CA VAL A 84 -10.95 -7.42 50.47
C VAL A 84 -10.31 -8.72 50.95
N LYS A 85 -9.15 -9.11 50.41
CA LYS A 85 -8.39 -10.26 50.93
C LYS A 85 -7.84 -9.97 52.33
N LEU A 86 -7.22 -8.81 52.53
CA LEU A 86 -6.67 -8.39 53.82
C LEU A 86 -7.73 -8.24 54.92
N GLN A 87 -8.98 -7.93 54.58
CA GLN A 87 -10.08 -7.82 55.56
C GLN A 87 -10.67 -9.18 55.98
N ARG A 88 -10.38 -10.24 55.23
CA ARG A 88 -10.89 -11.60 55.50
C ARG A 88 -9.88 -12.49 56.22
N ASP A 89 -8.59 -12.15 56.11
CA ASP A 89 -7.50 -12.74 56.89
C ASP A 89 -7.48 -12.12 58.31
#